data_AF-A0A3D1HZS4-F1
#
_entry.id   AF-A0A3D1HZS4-F1
#
_cell.length_a   1.000
_cell.length_b   1.000
_cell.length_c   1.000
_cell.angle_alpha   90.00
_cell.angle_beta   90.00
_cell.angle_gamma   90.00
#
_symmetry.space_group_name_H-M   'P 1'
#
loop_
_entity.id
_entity.type
_entity.pdbx_description
1 polymer ?
#
loop_
_entity_poly.entity_id
_entity_poly.type
_entity_poly.pdbx_seq_one_letter_code
_entity_poly.pdbx_strand_id
1 'polypeptide(L)'
;MKKICECYVYCAKDENTLYYGGFCHICATLLSGKSAWKPTSDSIACWDGKAAYPLSPNFGVSFSDRIEMLEPDFPLPVIQLDFDADIPWVLEKENSYIDE
;
A
#
# COMPACT_ATOMS: atom_id res chain seq x y z
N MET A 1 19.11 4.16 10.78
CA MET A 1 18.24 2.98 10.63
C MET A 1 17.06 3.44 9.78
N LYS A 2 16.93 2.92 8.56
CA LYS A 2 15.90 3.37 7.62
C LYS A 2 14.71 2.42 7.76
N LYS A 3 13.59 2.92 8.29
CA LYS A 3 12.33 2.19 8.36
C LYS A 3 12.06 1.57 6.98
N ILE A 4 11.96 0.24 6.90
CA ILE A 4 11.60 -0.42 5.64
C ILE A 4 10.17 -0.02 5.32
N CYS A 5 10.03 0.69 4.21
CA CYS A 5 8.77 0.95 3.54
C CYS A 5 8.91 0.39 2.13
N GLU A 6 7.86 -0.26 1.65
CA GLU A 6 7.82 -0.77 0.30
C GLU A 6 6.82 0.03 -0.51
N CYS A 7 7.20 0.31 -1.75
CA CYS A 7 6.35 0.90 -2.76
C CYS A 7 6.64 0.17 -4.05
N TYR A 8 5.60 -0.37 -4.68
CA TYR A 8 5.69 -1.15 -5.90
C TYR A 8 4.67 -0.63 -6.93
N VAL A 9 5.02 -0.78 -8.20
CA VAL A 9 4.08 -0.58 -9.31
C VAL A 9 3.32 -1.88 -9.49
N TYR A 10 2.00 -1.83 -9.37
CA TYR A 10 1.15 -2.97 -9.68
C TYR A 10 0.99 -3.15 -11.19
N CYS A 11 0.70 -2.05 -11.90
CA CYS A 11 0.60 -2.02 -13.36
C CYS A 11 0.55 -0.58 -13.89
N ALA A 12 0.76 -0.40 -15.20
CA ALA A 12 0.30 0.78 -15.91
C ALA A 12 -1.23 0.72 -16.11
N LYS A 13 -1.92 1.83 -15.81
CA LYS A 13 -3.35 1.98 -16.17
C LYS A 13 -3.51 2.51 -17.59
N ASP A 14 -2.64 3.43 -17.96
CA ASP A 14 -2.53 4.02 -19.28
C ASP A 14 -1.12 4.61 -19.48
N GLU A 15 -0.89 5.26 -20.62
CA GLU A 15 0.41 5.87 -20.97
C GLU A 15 0.92 6.86 -19.92
N ASN A 16 0.01 7.50 -19.19
CA ASN A 16 0.28 8.62 -18.31
C ASN A 16 0.00 8.31 -16.83
N THR A 17 -0.38 7.08 -16.47
CA THR A 17 -0.81 6.74 -15.11
C THR A 17 -0.35 5.35 -14.70
N LEU A 18 0.25 5.28 -13.52
CA LEU A 18 0.63 4.02 -12.88
C LEU A 18 -0.24 3.77 -11.65
N TYR A 19 -0.63 2.51 -11.46
CA TYR A 19 -1.25 2.05 -10.23
C TYR A 19 -0.17 1.53 -9.29
N TYR A 20 -0.01 2.22 -8.17
CA TYR A 20 0.93 1.89 -7.11
C TYR A 20 0.21 1.25 -5.92
N GLY A 21 0.96 0.45 -5.19
CA GLY A 21 0.65 0.16 -3.80
C GLY A 21 1.91 0.10 -2.97
N GLY A 22 1.71 -0.04 -1.66
CA GLY A 22 2.83 -0.13 -0.76
C GLY A 22 2.39 -0.12 0.68
N PHE A 23 3.38 -0.16 1.57
CA PHE A 23 3.16 -0.11 3.00
C PHE A 23 4.30 0.54 3.75
N CYS A 24 3.99 1.02 4.96
CA CYS A 24 4.98 1.44 5.93
C CYS A 24 4.54 1.07 7.36
N HIS A 25 5.50 1.01 8.28
CA HIS A 25 5.23 0.74 9.69
C HIS A 25 5.12 2.02 10.52
N ILE A 26 4.16 2.04 11.44
CA ILE A 26 3.90 3.14 12.36
C ILE A 26 3.92 2.61 13.78
N CYS A 27 4.64 3.30 14.67
CA CYS A 27 4.60 3.00 16.11
C CYS A 27 3.28 3.54 16.69
N ALA A 28 2.27 2.67 16.82
CA ALA A 28 0.92 3.01 17.27
C ALA A 28 0.13 1.74 17.66
N THR A 29 -1.07 1.94 18.21
CA THR A 29 -2.04 0.88 18.50
C THR A 29 -3.33 1.16 17.72
N LEU A 30 -3.79 0.18 16.93
CA LEU A 30 -5.07 0.27 16.24
C LEU A 30 -6.21 0.01 17.23
N LEU A 31 -7.04 1.02 17.51
CA LEU A 31 -8.12 0.91 18.48
C LEU A 31 -9.36 0.18 17.94
N SER A 32 -9.66 0.36 16.64
CA SER A 32 -10.79 -0.27 15.95
C SER A 32 -10.62 -0.16 14.44
N GLY A 33 -11.41 -0.94 13.69
CA GLY A 33 -11.38 -0.95 12.23
C GLY A 33 -10.98 -2.32 11.67
N LYS A 34 -11.07 -2.47 10.35
CA LYS A 34 -10.63 -3.67 9.63
C LYS A 34 -9.80 -3.23 8.44
N SER A 35 -8.76 -4.00 8.12
CA SER A 35 -7.95 -3.77 6.93
C SER A 35 -8.77 -3.87 5.64
N ALA A 36 -8.37 -3.11 4.63
CA ALA A 36 -8.84 -3.22 3.26
C ALA A 36 -8.35 -4.51 2.58
N TRP A 37 -7.27 -5.13 3.07
CA TRP A 37 -6.90 -6.49 2.69
C TRP A 37 -7.92 -7.49 3.26
N LYS A 38 -8.73 -8.09 2.37
CA LYS A 38 -9.73 -9.11 2.73
C LYS A 38 -9.14 -10.50 2.50
N PRO A 39 -9.08 -11.37 3.53
CA PRO A 39 -8.64 -12.74 3.34
C PRO A 39 -9.62 -13.46 2.40
N THR A 40 -9.08 -14.11 1.37
CA THR A 40 -9.82 -14.97 0.45
C THR A 40 -9.51 -16.45 0.71
N SER A 41 -8.39 -16.74 1.38
CA SER A 41 -8.03 -18.03 1.96
C SER A 41 -7.01 -17.83 3.10
N ASP A 42 -6.50 -18.91 3.70
CA ASP A 42 -5.53 -18.84 4.81
C ASP A 42 -4.22 -18.11 4.45
N SER A 43 -3.82 -18.13 3.18
CA SER A 43 -2.56 -17.54 2.71
C SER A 43 -2.73 -16.42 1.69
N ILE A 44 -3.97 -16.12 1.28
CA ILE A 44 -4.26 -15.18 0.20
C ILE A 44 -5.21 -14.11 0.72
N ALA A 45 -4.89 -12.86 0.44
CA ALA A 45 -5.79 -11.72 0.65
C ALA A 45 -5.87 -10.91 -0.64
N CYS A 46 -7.02 -10.27 -0.86
CA CYS A 46 -7.22 -9.31 -1.94
C CYS A 46 -7.47 -7.91 -1.37
N TRP A 47 -6.97 -6.89 -2.07
CA TRP A 47 -7.23 -5.50 -1.72
C TRP A 47 -8.66 -5.12 -2.13
N ASP A 48 -9.46 -4.68 -1.16
CA ASP A 48 -10.78 -4.09 -1.40
C ASP A 48 -10.70 -2.56 -1.27
N GLY A 49 -10.50 -1.88 -2.41
CA GLY A 49 -10.41 -0.41 -2.45
C GLY A 49 -11.63 0.32 -1.91
N LYS A 50 -12.81 -0.33 -1.81
CA LYS A 50 -14.00 0.28 -1.17
C LYS A 50 -13.92 0.28 0.35
N ALA A 51 -13.10 -0.60 0.91
CA ALA A 51 -12.83 -0.66 2.35
C ALA A 51 -11.66 0.23 2.77
N ALA A 52 -10.87 0.74 1.82
CA ALA A 52 -9.83 1.72 2.10
C ALA A 52 -10.43 3.09 2.45
N TYR A 53 -9.74 3.83 3.31
CA TYR A 53 -10.07 5.21 3.61
C TYR A 53 -9.53 6.12 2.49
N PRO A 54 -10.39 6.86 1.77
CA PRO A 54 -9.94 7.70 0.67
C PRO A 54 -9.32 9.01 1.22
N LEU A 55 -8.04 9.22 0.94
CA LEU A 55 -7.39 10.53 1.14
C LEU A 55 -7.69 11.47 -0.02
N SER A 56 -7.82 10.91 -1.22
CA SER A 56 -8.25 11.59 -2.44
C SER A 56 -8.94 10.58 -3.38
N PRO A 57 -9.56 10.99 -4.50
CA PRO A 57 -10.18 10.05 -5.44
C PRO A 57 -9.25 8.94 -5.94
N ASN A 58 -7.95 9.19 -5.97
CA ASN A 58 -6.92 8.32 -6.53
C ASN A 58 -5.91 7.85 -5.47
N PHE A 59 -6.22 7.98 -4.18
CA PHE A 59 -5.32 7.59 -3.09
C PHE A 59 -6.13 7.06 -1.93
N GLY A 60 -6.02 5.74 -1.69
CA GLY A 60 -6.59 5.06 -0.53
C GLY A 60 -5.53 4.66 0.48
N VAL A 61 -5.91 4.63 1.77
CA VAL A 61 -5.09 4.06 2.84
C VAL A 61 -5.89 3.11 3.70
N SER A 62 -5.21 2.13 4.29
CA SER A 62 -5.78 1.21 5.26
C SER A 62 -4.78 0.94 6.37
N PHE A 63 -5.28 0.68 7.57
CA PHE A 63 -4.45 0.20 8.67
C PHE A 63 -4.66 -1.29 8.89
N SER A 64 -3.59 -1.97 9.28
CA SER A 64 -3.55 -3.40 9.52
C SER A 64 -2.75 -3.71 10.79
N ASP A 65 -3.22 -4.70 11.54
CA ASP A 65 -2.48 -5.35 12.64
C ASP A 65 -1.62 -6.53 12.15
N ARG A 66 -1.86 -7.00 10.91
CA ARG A 66 -0.94 -7.87 10.19
C ARG A 66 0.25 -7.04 9.72
N ILE A 67 1.44 -7.41 10.18
CA ILE A 67 2.70 -6.72 9.93
C ILE A 67 3.56 -7.55 8.99
N GLU A 68 3.90 -6.99 7.84
CA GLU A 68 4.79 -7.60 6.86
C GLU A 68 6.19 -6.97 6.97
N MET A 69 7.24 -7.80 6.87
CA MET A 69 8.64 -7.35 6.77
C MET A 69 9.10 -6.35 7.87
N LEU A 70 8.67 -6.56 9.12
CA LEU A 70 9.10 -5.71 10.24
C LEU A 70 10.62 -5.83 10.49
N GLU A 71 11.29 -4.69 10.64
CA GLU A 71 12.70 -4.69 11.05
C GLU A 71 12.87 -5.25 12.47
N PRO A 72 13.94 -6.02 12.76
CA PRO A 72 14.15 -6.64 14.08
C PRO A 72 14.11 -5.68 15.29
N ASP A 73 14.45 -4.41 15.09
CA ASP A 73 14.53 -3.38 16.15
C ASP A 73 13.45 -2.29 16.03
N PHE A 74 12.37 -2.53 15.27
CA PHE A 74 11.32 -1.53 15.10
C PHE A 74 10.58 -1.24 16.42
N PRO A 75 10.33 0.03 16.78
CA PRO A 75 9.62 0.38 18.02
C PRO A 75 8.20 -0.20 18.10
N LEU A 76 7.85 -0.74 19.27
CA LEU A 76 6.53 -1.28 19.56
C LEU A 76 5.70 -0.33 20.46
N PRO A 77 4.37 -0.34 20.38
CA PRO A 77 3.52 -1.17 19.50
C PRO A 77 3.58 -0.72 18.04
N VAL A 78 3.34 -1.63 17.10
CA VAL A 78 3.41 -1.34 15.66
C VAL A 78 2.10 -1.68 14.95
N ILE A 79 1.76 -0.86 13.96
CA ILE A 79 0.73 -1.13 12.95
C ILE A 79 1.32 -0.91 11.57
N GLN A 80 0.73 -1.54 10.56
CA GLN A 80 1.04 -1.30 9.16
C GLN A 80 0.02 -0.33 8.56
N LEU A 81 0.49 0.67 7.83
CA LEU A 81 -0.31 1.47 6.92
C LEU A 81 -0.05 0.94 5.51
N ASP A 82 -1.09 0.45 4.87
CA ASP A 82 -1.12 0.06 3.47
C ASP A 82 -1.75 1.18 2.64
N PHE A 83 -1.32 1.35 1.40
CA PHE A 83 -1.92 2.31 0.48
C PHE A 83 -2.01 1.77 -0.94
N ASP A 84 -2.93 2.34 -1.69
CA ASP A 84 -3.02 2.23 -3.14
C ASP A 84 -3.18 3.62 -3.75
N ALA A 85 -2.59 3.84 -4.92
CA ALA A 85 -2.70 5.13 -5.58
C ALA A 85 -2.56 5.06 -7.10
N ASP A 86 -3.36 5.86 -7.80
CA ASP A 86 -3.11 6.19 -9.20
C ASP A 86 -2.24 7.43 -9.27
N ILE A 87 -0.99 7.26 -9.70
CA ILE A 87 0.00 8.32 -9.75
C ILE A 87 0.33 8.64 -11.22
N PRO A 88 0.24 9.91 -11.64
CA PRO A 88 0.63 10.31 -12.98
C PRO A 88 2.10 10.02 -13.26
N TRP A 89 2.39 9.56 -14.47
CA TRP A 89 3.74 9.49 -15.00
C TRP A 89 4.25 10.90 -15.31
N VAL A 90 5.28 11.33 -14.59
CA VAL A 90 5.81 12.70 -14.66
C VAL A 90 7.24 12.79 -15.22
N LEU A 91 7.74 11.69 -15.78
CA LEU A 91 9.07 11.67 -16.40
C LEU A 91 8.99 12.05 -17.87
N GLU A 92 10.03 12.69 -18.40
CA GLU A 92 10.10 13.11 -19.81
C GLU A 92 10.26 11.95 -20.79
N LYS A 93 10.59 10.75 -20.29
CA LYS A 93 10.73 9.52 -21.09
C LYS A 93 9.40 8.77 -21.15
N GLU A 94 9.26 7.90 -22.14
CA GLU A 94 8.10 6.99 -22.24
C GLU A 94 7.95 6.12 -20.97
N ASN A 95 6.69 5.85 -20.63
CA ASN A 95 6.36 5.00 -19.51
C ASN A 95 6.73 3.54 -19.84
N SER A 96 7.77 3.03 -19.19
CA SER A 96 8.31 1.69 -19.44
C SER A 96 7.43 0.55 -18.91
N TYR A 97 6.39 0.84 -18.14
CA TYR A 97 5.49 -0.15 -17.56
C TYR A 97 4.29 -0.51 -18.45
N ILE A 98 4.18 0.08 -19.65
CA ILE A 98 3.07 -0.21 -20.58
C ILE A 98 3.22 -1.59 -21.22
N ASP A 99 4.47 -2.04 -21.41
CA ASP A 99 4.81 -3.27 -22.12
C ASP A 99 5.14 -4.44 -21.18
N GLU A 100 4.93 -4.28 -19.86
CA GLU A 100 5.12 -5.30 -18.81
C GLU A 100 3.80 -5.98 -18.41
#